data_AF-A0A1W9PJX1-F1
#
_entry.id   AF-A0A1W9PJX1-F1
#
_cell.length_a   1.000
_cell.length_b   1.000
_cell.length_c   1.000
_cell.angle_alpha   90.00
_cell.angle_beta   90.00
_cell.angle_gamma   90.00
#
_symmetry.space_group_name_H-M   'P 1'
#
loop_
_entity.id
_entity.type
_entity.pdbx_description
1 polymer ?
#
loop_
_entity_poly.entity_id
_entity_poly.type
_entity_poly.pdbx_seq_one_letter_code
_entity_poly.pdbx_strand_id
1 'polypeptide(L)'
;MHDLVVIALSAPVLIGIYDKNGRLVEKYSSEEKSSEALPRLFKQLMSKYSFGNIVYANGPGSFMAIKLSYIFLKTFCLVKNIRLLAVDAFYFNGNAPIKAVGKLYFVKTSEAIITKVFEAPPESVFRLPSRLTLEDFKQENTPFYGISAVG
;
A
#
# COMPACT_ATOMS: atom_id res chain seq x y z
N MET A 1 -7.28 8.73 18.54
CA MET A 1 -6.19 8.65 17.55
C MET A 1 -6.54 7.51 16.61
N HIS A 2 -6.42 7.73 15.31
CA HIS A 2 -6.79 6.77 14.26
C HIS A 2 -5.53 6.21 13.61
N ASP A 3 -5.70 5.13 12.86
CA ASP A 3 -4.68 4.63 11.94
C ASP A 3 -5.11 4.82 10.49
N LEU A 4 -4.14 5.06 9.63
CA LEU A 4 -4.33 5.24 8.19
C LEU A 4 -3.74 4.04 7.45
N VAL A 5 -4.46 3.47 6.49
CA VAL A 5 -3.88 2.53 5.50
C VAL A 5 -3.89 3.17 4.12
N VAL A 6 -2.78 3.09 3.40
CA VAL A 6 -2.64 3.59 2.03
C VAL A 6 -2.23 2.45 1.09
N ILE A 7 -3.06 2.17 0.10
CA ILE A 7 -2.74 1.24 -0.99
C ILE A 7 -2.63 2.06 -2.28
N ALA A 8 -1.39 2.35 -2.68
CA ALA A 8 -1.07 3.16 -3.85
C ALA A 8 -0.10 2.41 -4.77
N LEU A 9 -0.54 1.23 -5.23
CA LEU A 9 0.24 0.29 -6.05
C LEU A 9 -0.17 0.30 -7.53
N SER A 10 -1.38 0.77 -7.80
CA SER A 10 -2.00 0.96 -9.11
C SER A 10 -3.16 1.95 -8.95
N ALA A 11 -3.83 2.29 -10.03
CA ALA A 11 -5.18 2.84 -9.91
C ALA A 11 -6.16 1.71 -9.52
N PRO A 12 -7.15 1.98 -8.65
CA PRO A 12 -7.29 3.20 -7.85
C PRO A 12 -6.31 3.23 -6.65
N VAL A 13 -5.98 4.45 -6.20
CA VAL A 13 -5.39 4.67 -4.86
C VAL A 13 -6.49 4.49 -3.82
N LEU A 14 -6.29 3.59 -2.85
CA LEU A 14 -7.23 3.34 -1.77
C LEU A 14 -6.67 3.84 -0.44
N ILE A 15 -7.51 4.50 0.36
CA ILE A 15 -7.18 4.90 1.73
C ILE A 15 -8.28 4.43 2.68
N GLY A 16 -7.86 3.80 3.78
CA GLY A 16 -8.75 3.39 4.87
C GLY A 16 -8.42 4.09 6.18
N ILE A 17 -9.44 4.51 6.92
CA ILE A 17 -9.32 5.09 8.26
C ILE A 17 -9.80 4.08 9.28
N TYR A 18 -8.99 3.81 10.30
CA TYR A 18 -9.28 2.80 11.32
C TYR A 18 -9.36 3.43 12.70
N ASP A 19 -10.33 3.00 13.50
CA ASP A 19 -10.46 3.40 14.89
C ASP A 19 -9.41 2.73 15.79
N LYS A 20 -9.41 3.09 17.08
CA LYS A 20 -8.50 2.53 18.08
C LYS A 20 -8.60 1.00 18.29
N ASN A 21 -9.66 0.36 17.79
CA ASN A 21 -9.88 -1.07 17.86
C ASN A 21 -9.50 -1.78 16.54
N GLY A 22 -8.89 -1.02 15.62
CA GLY A 22 -8.55 -1.48 14.28
C GLY A 22 -9.77 -1.65 13.37
N ARG A 23 -10.93 -1.08 13.68
CA ARG A 23 -12.13 -1.22 12.81
C ARG A 23 -12.10 -0.16 11.73
N LEU A 24 -12.33 -0.57 10.48
CA LEU A 24 -12.44 0.35 9.37
C LEU A 24 -13.70 1.23 9.52
N VAL A 25 -13.51 2.55 9.59
CA VAL A 25 -14.60 3.52 9.80
C VAL A 25 -14.87 4.39 8.58
N GLU A 26 -13.89 4.59 7.69
CA GLU A 26 -14.07 5.38 6.47
C GLU A 26 -13.13 4.92 5.36
N LYS A 27 -13.58 5.07 4.10
CA LYS A 27 -12.83 4.70 2.90
C LYS A 27 -12.77 5.87 1.93
N TYR A 28 -11.65 5.99 1.24
CA TYR A 28 -11.46 6.91 0.13
C TYR A 28 -10.84 6.15 -1.05
N SER A 29 -11.18 6.58 -2.26
CA SER A 29 -10.65 6.05 -3.51
C SER A 29 -10.35 7.20 -4.48
N SER A 30 -9.31 7.08 -5.30
CA SER A 30 -9.04 8.00 -6.40
C SER A 30 -8.46 7.24 -7.60
N GLU A 31 -8.99 7.53 -8.80
CA GLU A 31 -8.45 7.05 -10.08
C GLU A 31 -7.29 7.92 -10.59
N GLU A 32 -7.00 9.03 -9.91
CA GLU A 32 -5.86 9.89 -10.23
C GLU A 32 -4.53 9.17 -9.97
N LYS A 33 -3.46 9.67 -10.59
CA LYS A 33 -2.09 9.23 -10.28
C LYS A 33 -1.77 9.50 -8.81
N SER A 34 -0.96 8.64 -8.18
CA SER A 34 -0.57 8.79 -6.77
C SER A 34 0.05 10.15 -6.44
N SER A 35 0.75 10.78 -7.40
CA SER A 35 1.32 12.13 -7.27
C SER A 35 0.28 13.24 -7.06
N GLU A 36 -0.94 13.05 -7.55
CA GLU A 36 -2.05 14.01 -7.43
C GLU A 36 -2.99 13.60 -6.30
N ALA A 37 -3.33 12.31 -6.24
CA ALA A 37 -4.25 11.76 -5.25
C ALA A 37 -3.73 11.95 -3.81
N LEU A 38 -2.46 11.61 -3.54
CA LEU A 38 -1.94 11.60 -2.17
C LEU A 38 -1.93 12.99 -1.52
N PRO A 39 -1.37 14.05 -2.14
CA PRO A 39 -1.40 15.39 -1.53
C PRO A 39 -2.83 15.89 -1.29
N ARG A 40 -3.73 15.68 -2.26
CA ARG A 40 -5.12 16.13 -2.19
C ARG A 40 -5.87 15.42 -1.06
N LEU A 41 -5.81 14.09 -1.00
CA LEU A 41 -6.47 13.30 0.03
C LEU A 41 -5.89 13.61 1.42
N PHE A 42 -4.57 13.70 1.56
CA PHE A 42 -3.95 13.99 2.85
C PHE A 42 -4.32 15.39 3.38
N LYS A 43 -4.46 16.39 2.51
CA LYS A 43 -4.95 17.73 2.92
C LYS A 43 -6.31 17.64 3.59
N GLN A 44 -7.24 16.85 3.03
CA GLN A 44 -8.56 16.62 3.61
C GLN A 44 -8.50 15.79 4.89
N LEU A 45 -7.67 14.74 4.93
CA LEU A 45 -7.60 13.84 6.08
C LEU A 45 -7.02 14.52 7.32
N MET A 46 -6.05 15.41 7.15
CA MET A 46 -5.42 16.11 8.27
C MET A 46 -6.31 17.15 8.95
N SER A 47 -7.37 17.63 8.30
CA SER A 47 -8.35 18.49 8.97
C SER A 47 -9.36 17.70 9.79
N LYS A 48 -9.49 16.39 9.56
CA LYS A 48 -10.52 15.53 10.17
C LYS A 48 -9.96 14.59 11.25
N TYR A 49 -8.70 14.17 11.12
CA TYR A 49 -8.15 13.08 11.91
C TYR A 49 -6.76 13.38 12.49
N SER A 50 -6.50 12.82 13.67
CA SER A 50 -5.16 12.64 14.22
C SER A 50 -4.73 11.18 14.09
N PHE A 51 -3.50 10.96 13.61
CA PHE A 51 -2.99 9.64 13.28
C PHE A 51 -1.85 9.20 14.19
N GLY A 52 -1.92 7.95 14.67
CA GLY A 52 -0.85 7.31 15.44
C GLY A 52 0.13 6.58 14.53
N ASN A 53 -0.42 5.84 13.57
CA ASN A 53 0.35 5.12 12.58
C ASN A 53 -0.24 5.37 11.18
N ILE A 54 0.66 5.37 10.20
CA ILE A 54 0.33 5.23 8.79
C ILE A 54 0.94 3.93 8.32
N VAL A 55 0.11 3.06 7.75
CA VAL A 55 0.47 1.80 7.13
C VAL A 55 0.38 1.98 5.62
N TYR A 56 1.32 1.44 4.87
CA TYR A 56 1.20 1.41 3.41
C TYR A 56 1.66 0.09 2.80
N ALA A 57 1.12 -0.21 1.62
CA ALA A 57 1.58 -1.33 0.83
C ALA A 57 2.92 -0.97 0.14
N ASN A 58 4.02 -1.64 0.52
CA ASN A 58 5.35 -1.31 0.00
C ASN A 58 5.72 -2.01 -1.31
N GLY A 59 4.82 -2.83 -1.86
CA GLY A 59 4.98 -3.58 -3.09
C GLY A 59 4.77 -5.09 -2.90
N PRO A 60 4.77 -5.89 -3.97
CA PRO A 60 5.01 -5.48 -5.37
C PRO A 60 3.80 -4.79 -6.02
N GLY A 61 4.02 -4.15 -7.17
CA GLY A 61 3.04 -3.35 -7.89
C GLY A 61 3.71 -2.41 -8.90
N SER A 62 3.06 -1.32 -9.29
CA SER A 62 3.69 -0.30 -10.15
C SER A 62 4.93 0.28 -9.49
N PHE A 63 6.08 0.09 -10.15
CA PHE A 63 7.38 0.60 -9.70
C PHE A 63 7.33 2.11 -9.37
N MET A 64 6.71 2.90 -10.26
CA MET A 64 6.56 4.35 -10.08
C MET A 64 5.60 4.71 -8.94
N ALA A 65 4.48 4.00 -8.82
CA ALA A 65 3.50 4.27 -7.78
C ALA A 65 4.07 3.98 -6.39
N ILE A 66 4.79 2.86 -6.23
CA ILE A 66 5.47 2.49 -4.98
C ILE A 66 6.50 3.56 -4.60
N LYS A 67 7.37 3.96 -5.54
CA LYS A 67 8.43 4.94 -5.30
C LYS A 67 7.87 6.29 -4.85
N LEU A 68 6.88 6.81 -5.58
CA LEU A 68 6.24 8.09 -5.26
C LEU A 68 5.52 8.04 -3.92
N SER A 69 4.75 6.97 -3.67
CA SER A 69 4.02 6.79 -2.43
C SER A 69 4.96 6.71 -1.23
N TYR A 70 6.04 5.95 -1.33
CA TYR A 70 7.04 5.87 -0.27
C TYR A 70 7.67 7.23 0.04
N ILE A 71 8.16 7.96 -0.97
CA ILE A 71 8.79 9.27 -0.75
C ILE A 71 7.79 10.23 -0.08
N PHE A 72 6.56 10.31 -0.60
CA PHE A 72 5.51 11.15 -0.03
C PHE A 72 5.22 10.78 1.43
N LEU A 73 4.92 9.50 1.70
CA LEU A 73 4.51 9.04 3.02
C LEU A 73 5.65 9.11 4.03
N LYS A 74 6.89 8.77 3.62
CA LYS A 74 8.07 8.86 4.47
C LYS A 74 8.34 10.29 4.89
N THR A 75 8.36 11.22 3.93
CA THR A 75 8.54 12.65 4.22
C THR A 75 7.42 13.18 5.10
N PHE A 76 6.16 12.82 4.79
CA PHE A 76 5.00 13.24 5.57
C PHE A 76 5.10 12.77 7.03
N CYS A 77 5.38 11.48 7.25
CA CYS A 77 5.50 10.89 8.57
C CYS A 77 6.65 11.50 9.37
N LEU A 78 7.79 11.78 8.74
CA LEU A 78 8.91 12.46 9.38
C LEU A 78 8.53 13.88 9.84
N VAL A 79 7.91 14.68 8.97
CA VAL A 79 7.50 16.06 9.28
C VAL A 79 6.43 16.11 10.39
N LYS A 80 5.54 15.12 10.43
CA LYS A 80 4.43 15.06 11.41
C LYS A 80 4.74 14.21 12.65
N ASN A 81 5.93 13.62 12.74
CA ASN A 81 6.31 12.68 13.79
C ASN A 81 5.29 11.53 13.96
N ILE A 82 4.87 10.93 12.84
CA ILE A 82 3.94 9.79 12.79
C ILE A 82 4.74 8.53 12.45
N ARG A 83 4.36 7.39 13.02
CA ARG A 83 5.01 6.11 12.71
C ARG A 83 4.58 5.60 11.33
N LEU A 84 5.54 5.32 10.45
CA LEU A 84 5.29 4.67 9.16
C LEU A 84 5.58 3.17 9.26
N LEU A 85 4.58 2.36 8.91
CA LEU A 85 4.63 0.91 8.87
C LEU A 85 4.35 0.41 7.45
N ALA A 86 4.84 -0.79 7.12
CA ALA A 86 4.66 -1.40 5.81
C ALA A 86 4.27 -2.88 5.88
N VAL A 87 3.60 -3.33 4.83
CA VAL A 87 3.42 -4.75 4.49
C VAL A 87 3.41 -4.92 2.99
N ASP A 88 3.73 -6.13 2.54
CA ASP A 88 3.63 -6.47 1.14
C ASP A 88 2.18 -6.42 0.63
N ALA A 89 2.05 -6.12 -0.65
CA ALA A 89 0.80 -5.91 -1.36
C ALA A 89 -0.18 -7.11 -1.28
N PHE A 90 0.34 -8.33 -1.08
CA PHE A 90 -0.48 -9.53 -1.06
C PHE A 90 -1.42 -9.58 0.16
N TYR A 91 -1.07 -8.87 1.23
CA TYR A 91 -1.95 -8.67 2.38
C TYR A 91 -3.30 -8.07 1.97
N PHE A 92 -3.30 -7.20 0.96
CA PHE A 92 -4.48 -6.46 0.52
C PHE A 92 -5.24 -7.12 -0.63
N ASN A 93 -4.75 -8.19 -1.24
CA ASN A 93 -5.44 -8.85 -2.36
C ASN A 93 -5.73 -10.34 -2.13
N GLY A 94 -5.54 -10.83 -0.89
CA GLY A 94 -5.77 -12.24 -0.56
C GLY A 94 -4.76 -13.19 -1.19
N ASN A 95 -3.50 -12.76 -1.34
CA ASN A 95 -2.43 -13.52 -1.99
C ASN A 95 -2.65 -13.88 -3.47
N ALA A 96 -3.54 -13.16 -4.18
CA ALA A 96 -3.71 -13.33 -5.61
C ALA A 96 -2.45 -12.85 -6.40
N PRO A 97 -2.14 -13.42 -7.58
CA PRO A 97 -1.05 -12.95 -8.42
C PRO A 97 -1.17 -11.45 -8.77
N ILE A 98 -0.10 -10.69 -8.57
CA ILE A 98 -0.07 -9.24 -8.84
C ILE A 98 0.64 -9.00 -10.17
N LYS A 99 0.05 -8.19 -11.04
CA LYS A 99 0.66 -7.87 -12.34
C LYS A 99 2.06 -7.27 -12.18
N ALA A 100 3.03 -7.82 -12.92
CA ALA A 100 4.35 -7.22 -13.10
C ALA A 100 4.41 -6.50 -14.47
N VAL A 101 4.90 -7.19 -15.51
CA VAL A 101 5.06 -6.66 -16.88
C VAL A 101 4.70 -7.73 -17.90
N GLY A 102 4.04 -7.36 -19.00
CA GLY A 102 3.67 -8.32 -20.04
C GLY A 102 2.80 -9.45 -19.49
N LYS A 103 3.22 -10.71 -19.63
CA LYS A 103 2.53 -11.88 -19.02
C LYS A 103 3.10 -12.29 -17.65
N LEU A 104 4.06 -11.54 -17.10
CA LEU A 104 4.67 -11.84 -15.80
C LEU A 104 3.84 -11.27 -14.65
N TYR A 105 3.72 -12.07 -13.60
CA TYR A 105 3.02 -11.74 -12.36
C TYR A 105 3.89 -12.11 -11.17
N PHE A 106 3.84 -11.28 -10.14
CA PHE A 106 4.38 -11.59 -8.83
C PHE A 106 3.47 -12.59 -8.13
N VAL A 107 4.08 -13.61 -7.53
CA VAL A 107 3.41 -14.63 -6.72
C VAL A 107 4.16 -14.77 -5.41
N LYS A 108 3.42 -14.75 -4.29
CA LYS A 108 3.96 -15.01 -2.96
C LYS A 108 3.94 -16.50 -2.67
N THR A 109 5.10 -17.07 -2.38
CA THR A 109 5.25 -18.44 -1.87
C THR A 109 5.52 -18.41 -0.36
N SER A 110 5.67 -19.57 0.27
CA SER A 110 6.12 -19.69 1.66
C SER A 110 7.53 -19.12 1.89
N GLU A 111 8.34 -19.05 0.85
CA GLU A 111 9.77 -18.71 0.94
C GLU A 111 10.09 -17.31 0.42
N ALA A 112 9.42 -16.88 -0.67
CA ALA A 112 9.78 -15.67 -1.38
C ALA A 112 8.63 -15.11 -2.22
N ILE A 113 8.83 -13.90 -2.74
CA ILE A 113 8.02 -13.34 -3.82
C ILE A 113 8.80 -13.56 -5.13
N ILE A 114 8.20 -14.29 -6.06
CA ILE A 114 8.81 -14.66 -7.36
C ILE A 114 7.94 -14.19 -8.52
N THR A 115 8.50 -14.17 -9.73
CA THR A 115 7.74 -13.90 -10.96
C THR A 115 7.39 -15.18 -11.68
N LYS A 116 6.15 -15.28 -12.19
CA LYS A 116 5.68 -16.39 -13.03
C LYS A 116 4.93 -15.84 -14.23
N VAL A 117 4.99 -16.57 -15.35
CA VAL A 117 4.19 -16.27 -16.55
C VAL A 117 2.78 -16.82 -16.33
N PHE A 118 1.77 -16.01 -16.63
CA PHE A 118 0.37 -16.43 -16.68
C PHE A 118 -0.24 -16.08 -18.04
N GLU A 119 -0.84 -17.09 -18.68
CA GLU A 119 -1.62 -16.90 -19.91
C GLU A 119 -2.98 -16.26 -19.62
N ALA A 120 -3.66 -16.74 -18.59
CA ALA A 120 -4.92 -16.19 -18.07
C ALA A 120 -4.87 -16.16 -16.53
N PRO A 121 -4.35 -15.08 -15.94
CA PRO A 121 -4.27 -14.93 -14.49
C PRO A 121 -5.64 -14.56 -13.91
N PRO A 122 -5.93 -14.96 -12.67
CA PRO A 122 -7.14 -14.52 -11.98
C PRO A 122 -7.12 -13.01 -11.78
N GLU A 123 -8.31 -12.42 -11.66
CA GLU A 123 -8.45 -11.01 -11.33
C GLU A 123 -7.88 -10.74 -9.92
N SER A 124 -6.97 -9.77 -9.81
CA SER A 124 -6.39 -9.35 -8.53
C SER A 124 -6.89 -7.95 -8.21
N VAL A 125 -7.70 -7.85 -7.16
CA VAL A 125 -8.25 -6.58 -6.67
C VAL A 125 -7.73 -6.32 -5.26
N PHE A 126 -7.16 -5.13 -5.06
CA PHE A 126 -6.79 -4.68 -3.72
C PHE A 126 -8.01 -4.24 -2.92
N ARG A 127 -8.04 -4.60 -1.64
CA ARG A 127 -9.14 -4.34 -0.71
C ARG A 127 -8.58 -3.87 0.62
N LEU A 128 -9.27 -2.89 1.20
CA LEU A 128 -9.04 -2.48 2.58
C LEU A 128 -9.65 -3.53 3.52
N PRO A 129 -8.90 -4.10 4.48
CA PRO A 129 -9.44 -5.06 5.42
C PRO A 129 -10.49 -4.40 6.33
N SER A 130 -11.47 -5.18 6.79
CA SER A 130 -12.48 -4.67 7.76
C SER A 130 -11.88 -4.45 9.15
N ARG A 131 -10.77 -5.16 9.46
CA ARG A 131 -10.04 -5.07 10.71
C ARG A 131 -8.54 -4.97 10.46
N LEU A 132 -7.88 -4.09 11.19
CA LEU A 132 -6.44 -3.83 11.15
C LEU A 132 -5.79 -4.37 12.42
N THR A 133 -4.75 -5.18 12.26
CA THR A 133 -3.92 -5.72 13.35
C THR A 133 -2.51 -5.18 13.16
N LEU A 134 -2.06 -4.26 14.02
CA LEU A 134 -0.83 -3.51 13.76
C LEU A 134 0.43 -4.39 13.79
N GLU A 135 0.35 -5.51 14.49
CA GLU A 135 1.40 -6.53 14.62
C GLU A 135 1.71 -7.21 13.28
N ASP A 136 0.81 -7.14 12.30
CA ASP A 136 1.04 -7.66 10.95
C ASP A 136 2.02 -6.78 10.13
N PHE A 137 2.28 -5.54 10.58
CA PHE A 137 3.08 -4.56 9.83
C PHE A 137 4.47 -4.35 10.43
N LYS A 138 5.43 -4.05 9.56
CA LYS A 138 6.83 -3.87 9.92
C LYS A 138 7.22 -2.39 9.98
N GLN A 139 8.14 -2.05 10.88
CA GLN A 139 8.80 -0.74 10.88
C GLN A 139 9.80 -0.59 9.73
N GLU A 140 10.35 -1.71 9.25
CA GLU A 140 11.08 -1.75 7.99
C GLU A 140 10.10 -1.46 6.86
N ASN A 141 10.20 -0.24 6.34
CA ASN A 141 9.22 0.36 5.44
C ASN A 141 9.84 0.75 4.10
N THR A 142 10.91 0.08 3.69
CA THR A 142 11.51 0.32 2.39
C THR A 142 10.65 -0.31 1.27
N PRO A 143 10.60 0.34 0.09
CA PRO A 143 9.94 -0.22 -1.08
C PRO A 143 10.45 -1.61 -1.50
N PHE A 144 9.53 -2.51 -1.84
CA PHE A 144 9.82 -3.75 -2.53
C PHE A 144 9.43 -3.63 -4.01
N TYR A 145 10.44 -3.54 -4.88
CA TYR A 145 10.22 -3.36 -6.32
C TYR A 145 10.09 -4.66 -7.10
N GLY A 146 10.55 -5.80 -6.54
CA GLY A 146 10.48 -7.11 -7.19
C GLY A 146 11.30 -7.24 -8.48
N ILE A 147 12.12 -6.24 -8.82
CA ILE A 147 13.06 -6.28 -9.94
C ILE A 147 14.47 -6.48 -9.38
N SER A 148 15.22 -7.42 -9.97
CA SER A 148 16.66 -7.48 -9.76
C SER A 148 17.27 -6.15 -10.22
N ALA A 149 18.27 -5.64 -9.51
CA ALA A 149 19.03 -4.49 -9.98
C ALA A 149 19.57 -4.83 -11.38
N VAL A 150 19.17 -4.07 -12.39
CA VAL A 150 19.89 -4.05 -13.67
C VAL A 150 21.17 -3.27 -13.40
N GLY A 151 22.28 -4.01 -13.30
CA GLY A 151 23.63 -3.45 -13.34
C GLY A 151 24.03 -3.10 -14.76
#